data_AF-A0A2M9THQ8-F1
#
_entry.id   AF-A0A2M9THQ8-F1
#
_cell.length_a   1.000
_cell.length_b   1.000
_cell.length_c   1.000
_cell.angle_alpha   90.00
_cell.angle_beta   90.00
_cell.angle_gamma   90.00
#
_symmetry.space_group_name_H-M   'P 1'
#
loop_
_entity.id
_entity.type
_entity.pdbx_description
1 polymer ?
#
loop_
_entity_poly.entity_id
_entity_poly.type
_entity_poly.pdbx_seq_one_letter_code
_entity_poly.pdbx_strand_id
1 'polypeptide(L)'
;MARNGIQYGDVQQAIDTLLSRGDTPSVQRIRDVLGTGSFTTISEHFRTWRAAREQNRDVPPPKGVPEVVVNVASELWREAQELANEALSHYREEANRQVESAQQEAAEARQQAANAEQRESALAEHLRHTEQRLEQLHRELAECQARERHWQQQAQQATKHAEQHLADLQGAQRALTAAEEDFTMQLEAKQQAWEERLAQEEQRNEAAEARLMALLDTLRQERANEEKALQKRLQQWEKRSETLEQELRNKNDTVSRLQIDNGKLEQQLQTNQGHQETLKAALETAQRNLDQARRALEVEQQQSIAREEWQQQLWQRMEAMQAQLASLPEVMAPKSQE
;
A
#
# COMPACT_ATOMS: atom_id res chain seq x y z
N MET A 1 15.87 65.34 -143.67
CA MET A 1 14.68 65.22 -142.80
C MET A 1 13.49 65.80 -143.52
N ALA A 2 12.75 64.96 -144.25
CA ALA A 2 11.49 65.34 -144.88
C ALA A 2 10.36 64.80 -143.99
N ARG A 3 9.49 65.68 -143.49
CA ARG A 3 8.32 65.25 -142.71
C ARG A 3 7.32 64.62 -143.69
N ASN A 4 7.10 63.31 -143.60
CA ASN A 4 6.01 62.66 -144.32
C ASN A 4 4.68 63.30 -143.87
N GLY A 5 3.98 63.96 -144.78
CA GLY A 5 2.61 64.40 -144.56
C GLY A 5 1.66 63.20 -144.55
N ILE A 6 0.63 63.25 -143.71
CA ILE A 6 -0.46 62.27 -143.67
C ILE A 6 -1.14 62.22 -145.04
N GLN A 7 -1.42 61.01 -145.52
CA GLN A 7 -2.12 60.79 -146.78
C GLN A 7 -3.63 60.64 -146.56
N TYR A 8 -4.43 60.84 -147.61
CA TYR A 8 -5.88 60.66 -147.56
C TYR A 8 -6.31 59.25 -147.11
N GLY A 9 -5.55 58.21 -147.50
CA GLY A 9 -5.83 56.82 -147.13
C GLY A 9 -5.71 56.55 -145.63
N ASP A 10 -4.77 57.21 -144.96
CA ASP A 10 -4.60 57.09 -143.50
C ASP A 10 -5.84 57.67 -142.78
N VAL A 11 -6.32 58.82 -143.24
CA VAL A 11 -7.53 59.46 -142.72
C VAL A 11 -8.77 58.60 -142.93
N GLN A 12 -8.89 57.92 -144.08
CA GLN A 12 -10.02 57.01 -144.34
C GLN A 12 -10.03 55.80 -143.39
N GLN A 13 -8.88 55.15 -143.17
CA GLN A 13 -8.79 54.01 -142.24
C GLN A 13 -9.10 54.41 -140.79
N ALA A 14 -8.64 55.60 -140.37
CA ALA A 14 -8.95 56.12 -139.05
C ALA A 14 -10.46 56.38 -138.87
N ILE A 15 -11.14 56.85 -139.91
CA ILE A 15 -12.59 57.04 -139.90
C ILE A 15 -13.34 55.71 -139.84
N ASP A 16 -12.93 54.71 -140.63
CA ASP A 16 -13.58 53.40 -140.64
C ASP A 16 -13.45 52.70 -139.27
N THR A 17 -12.29 52.86 -138.62
CA THR A 17 -12.05 52.35 -137.26
C THR A 17 -12.95 53.02 -136.22
N LEU A 18 -13.22 54.32 -136.36
CA LEU A 18 -14.14 55.04 -135.48
C LEU A 18 -15.59 54.57 -135.70
N LEU A 19 -16.00 54.37 -136.94
CA LEU A 19 -17.36 53.94 -137.28
C LEU A 19 -17.64 52.50 -136.84
N SER A 20 -16.67 51.57 -136.95
CA SER A 20 -16.84 50.20 -136.46
C SER A 20 -17.02 50.13 -134.94
N ARG A 21 -16.54 51.15 -134.23
CA ARG A 21 -16.71 51.31 -132.77
C ARG A 21 -17.99 52.05 -132.40
N GLY A 22 -18.74 52.59 -133.38
CA GLY A 22 -19.94 53.39 -133.15
C GLY A 22 -19.68 54.87 -132.81
N ASP A 23 -18.43 55.34 -132.93
CA ASP A 23 -18.05 56.73 -132.62
C ASP A 23 -18.24 57.67 -133.81
N THR A 24 -18.64 58.91 -133.54
CA THR A 24 -18.77 59.95 -134.57
C THR A 24 -17.39 60.50 -134.97
N PRO A 25 -16.99 60.40 -136.26
CA PRO A 25 -15.68 60.85 -136.71
C PRO A 25 -15.59 62.39 -136.65
N SER A 26 -14.61 62.90 -135.89
CA SER A 26 -14.28 64.32 -135.80
C SER A 26 -12.79 64.52 -136.11
N VAL A 27 -12.39 65.71 -136.58
CA VAL A 27 -10.98 66.00 -136.93
C VAL A 27 -10.03 65.71 -135.75
N GLN A 28 -10.49 65.97 -134.52
CA GLN A 28 -9.73 65.69 -133.31
C GLN A 28 -9.60 64.18 -133.05
N ARG A 29 -10.70 63.43 -133.11
CA ARG A 29 -10.66 61.96 -132.92
C ARG A 29 -9.86 61.24 -134.00
N ILE A 30 -9.95 61.71 -135.25
CA ILE A 30 -9.15 61.18 -136.36
C ILE A 30 -7.66 61.39 -136.08
N ARG A 31 -7.29 62.55 -135.52
CA ARG A 31 -5.92 62.81 -135.09
C ARG A 31 -5.51 61.91 -133.91
N ASP A 32 -6.40 61.69 -132.95
CA ASP A 32 -6.12 60.81 -131.81
C ASP A 32 -5.85 59.36 -132.27
N VAL A 33 -6.57 58.88 -133.29
CA VAL A 33 -6.35 57.57 -133.90
C VAL A 33 -5.07 57.52 -134.72
N LEU A 34 -4.73 58.59 -135.45
CA LEU A 34 -3.53 58.64 -136.30
C LEU A 34 -2.24 59.01 -135.56
N GLY A 35 -2.34 59.62 -134.38
CA GLY A 35 -1.22 60.05 -133.53
C GLY A 35 -0.33 61.18 -134.08
N THR A 36 -0.47 61.56 -135.35
CA THR A 36 0.39 62.53 -136.04
C THR A 36 -0.38 63.44 -137.00
N GLY A 37 0.29 64.36 -137.70
CA GLY A 37 -0.29 65.23 -138.73
C GLY A 37 -0.89 66.56 -138.23
N SER A 38 -0.93 67.54 -139.15
CA SER A 38 -1.48 68.86 -138.86
C SER A 38 -3.02 68.84 -138.94
N PHE A 39 -3.69 69.58 -138.04
CA PHE A 39 -5.15 69.70 -138.05
C PHE A 39 -5.69 70.20 -139.41
N THR A 40 -4.94 71.04 -140.11
CA THR A 40 -5.28 71.55 -141.44
C THR A 40 -5.32 70.42 -142.48
N THR A 41 -4.29 69.57 -142.54
CA THR A 41 -4.24 68.44 -143.50
C THR A 41 -5.32 67.40 -143.22
N ILE A 42 -5.55 67.06 -141.95
CA ILE A 42 -6.60 66.11 -141.56
C ILE A 42 -7.99 66.69 -141.89
N SER A 43 -8.21 67.99 -141.66
CA SER A 43 -9.49 68.63 -141.97
C SER A 43 -9.80 68.66 -143.47
N GLU A 44 -8.78 68.81 -144.32
CA GLU A 44 -8.91 68.80 -145.77
C GLU A 44 -9.29 67.40 -146.27
N HIS A 45 -8.53 66.38 -145.89
CA HIS A 45 -8.84 64.98 -146.23
C HIS A 45 -10.18 64.51 -145.65
N PHE A 46 -10.55 64.94 -144.44
CA PHE A 46 -11.85 64.61 -143.84
C PHE A 46 -13.03 65.26 -144.59
N ARG A 47 -12.85 66.48 -145.13
CA ARG A 47 -13.83 67.11 -146.01
C ARG A 47 -13.96 66.35 -147.34
N THR A 48 -12.84 65.96 -147.95
CA THR A 48 -12.85 65.17 -149.19
C THR A 48 -13.54 63.82 -148.99
N TRP A 49 -13.30 63.14 -147.86
CA TRP A 49 -13.96 61.88 -147.52
C TRP A 49 -15.46 62.05 -147.31
N ARG A 50 -15.90 63.12 -146.63
CA ARG A 50 -17.32 63.41 -146.49
C ARG A 50 -18.00 63.67 -147.84
N ALA A 51 -17.36 64.42 -148.73
CA ALA A 51 -17.88 64.66 -150.08
C ALA A 51 -18.00 63.36 -150.89
N ALA A 52 -16.98 62.50 -150.85
CA ALA A 52 -16.99 61.20 -151.53
C ALA A 52 -18.06 60.25 -150.99
N ARG A 53 -18.32 60.25 -149.68
CA ARG A 53 -19.36 59.43 -149.06
C ARG A 53 -20.77 59.93 -149.38
N GLU A 54 -20.98 61.24 -149.43
CA GLU A 54 -22.29 61.80 -149.81
C GLU A 54 -22.62 61.46 -151.27
N GLN A 55 -21.62 61.44 -152.16
CA GLN A 55 -21.79 61.10 -153.57
C GLN A 55 -22.01 59.60 -153.84
N ASN A 56 -21.56 58.71 -152.94
CA ASN A 56 -21.78 57.26 -153.01
C ASN A 56 -23.03 56.78 -152.23
N ARG A 57 -23.79 57.69 -151.60
CA ARG A 57 -24.99 57.32 -150.84
C ARG A 57 -26.23 57.06 -151.71
N ASP A 58 -26.16 57.38 -153.01
CA ASP A 58 -27.26 57.27 -153.97
C ASP A 58 -27.25 55.98 -154.83
N VAL A 59 -26.53 54.93 -154.41
CA VAL A 59 -26.65 53.61 -155.05
C VAL A 59 -27.48 52.67 -154.16
N PRO A 60 -28.77 52.44 -154.47
CA PRO A 60 -29.57 51.45 -153.75
C PRO A 60 -29.13 50.02 -154.11
N PRO A 61 -29.17 49.06 -153.17
CA PRO A 61 -28.76 47.67 -153.41
C PRO A 61 -29.67 46.99 -154.45
N PRO A 62 -29.14 46.06 -155.27
CA PRO A 62 -29.87 45.42 -156.36
C PRO A 62 -31.04 44.58 -155.84
N LYS A 63 -32.21 44.78 -156.44
CA LYS A 63 -33.46 44.07 -156.15
C LYS A 63 -33.34 42.58 -156.45
N GLY A 64 -33.84 41.75 -155.53
CA GLY A 64 -34.46 40.46 -155.82
C GLY A 64 -33.54 39.25 -155.74
N VAL A 65 -33.28 38.77 -154.51
CA VAL A 65 -32.94 37.35 -154.31
C VAL A 65 -34.17 36.53 -154.77
N PRO A 66 -34.02 35.45 -155.56
CA PRO A 66 -35.16 34.66 -156.03
C PRO A 66 -36.03 34.15 -154.87
N GLU A 67 -37.35 34.23 -155.02
CA GLU A 67 -38.35 33.84 -154.00
C GLU A 67 -38.13 32.41 -153.46
N VAL A 68 -37.63 31.51 -154.31
CA VAL A 68 -37.25 30.14 -153.94
C VAL A 68 -36.16 30.09 -152.87
N VAL A 69 -35.16 30.97 -152.95
CA VAL A 69 -34.05 31.01 -151.97
C VAL A 69 -34.52 31.61 -150.64
N VAL A 70 -35.43 32.59 -150.68
CA VAL A 70 -36.03 33.18 -149.47
C VAL A 70 -36.90 32.15 -148.75
N ASN A 71 -37.69 31.36 -149.48
CA ASN A 71 -38.53 30.31 -148.92
C ASN A 71 -37.68 29.20 -148.28
N VAL A 72 -36.66 28.68 -148.99
CA VAL A 72 -35.75 27.65 -148.45
C VAL A 72 -34.99 28.17 -147.22
N ALA A 73 -34.53 29.42 -147.23
CA ALA A 73 -33.88 30.03 -146.07
C ALA A 73 -34.85 30.22 -144.88
N SER A 74 -36.11 30.53 -145.15
CA SER A 74 -37.15 30.69 -144.10
C SER A 74 -37.58 29.36 -143.52
N GLU A 75 -37.68 28.31 -144.33
CA GLU A 75 -37.93 26.93 -143.88
C GLU A 75 -36.77 26.40 -143.06
N LEU A 76 -35.52 26.57 -143.53
CA LEU A 76 -34.33 26.19 -142.78
C LEU A 76 -34.21 26.98 -141.46
N TRP A 77 -34.54 28.27 -141.46
CA TRP A 77 -34.57 29.09 -140.25
C TRP A 77 -35.63 28.61 -139.26
N ARG A 78 -36.83 28.26 -139.75
CA ARG A 78 -37.90 27.72 -138.93
C ARG A 78 -37.52 26.37 -138.32
N GLU A 79 -36.95 25.47 -139.11
CA GLU A 79 -36.47 24.16 -138.66
C GLU A 79 -35.32 24.31 -137.65
N ALA A 80 -34.37 25.23 -137.88
CA ALA A 80 -33.32 25.56 -136.92
C ALA A 80 -33.88 26.15 -135.61
N GLN A 81 -34.95 26.95 -135.69
CA GLN A 81 -35.60 27.54 -134.52
C GLN A 81 -36.44 26.50 -133.75
N GLU A 82 -37.07 25.56 -134.45
CA GLU A 82 -37.77 24.41 -133.84
C GLU A 82 -36.76 23.48 -133.13
N LEU A 83 -35.65 23.10 -133.79
CA LEU A 83 -34.58 22.31 -133.17
C LEU A 83 -33.91 23.03 -131.99
N ALA A 84 -33.71 24.35 -132.07
CA ALA A 84 -33.17 25.13 -130.96
C ALA A 84 -34.13 25.20 -129.77
N ASN A 85 -35.44 25.30 -130.02
CA ASN A 85 -36.46 25.28 -128.98
C ASN A 85 -36.56 23.90 -128.31
N GLU A 86 -36.48 22.81 -129.09
CA GLU A 86 -36.46 21.43 -128.57
C GLU A 86 -35.20 21.16 -127.73
N ALA A 87 -34.02 21.59 -128.21
CA ALA A 87 -32.78 21.52 -127.44
C ALA A 87 -32.90 22.33 -126.14
N LEU A 88 -33.46 23.55 -126.20
CA LEU A 88 -33.66 24.39 -125.02
C LEU A 88 -34.64 23.77 -124.02
N SER A 89 -35.72 23.12 -124.47
CA SER A 89 -36.63 22.40 -123.58
C SER A 89 -35.93 21.21 -122.91
N HIS A 90 -35.15 20.45 -123.67
CA HIS A 90 -34.38 19.33 -123.13
C HIS A 90 -33.37 19.81 -122.07
N TYR A 91 -32.60 20.86 -122.35
CA TYR A 91 -31.67 21.45 -121.37
C TYR A 91 -32.40 21.96 -120.11
N ARG A 92 -33.59 22.56 -120.25
CA ARG A 92 -34.39 23.01 -119.10
C ARG A 92 -34.88 21.83 -118.27
N GLU A 93 -35.35 20.77 -118.90
CA GLU A 93 -35.77 19.55 -118.19
C GLU A 93 -34.60 18.89 -117.47
N GLU A 94 -33.44 18.77 -118.12
CA GLU A 94 -32.22 18.25 -117.49
C GLU A 94 -31.75 19.12 -116.32
N ALA A 95 -31.72 20.44 -116.49
CA ALA A 95 -31.37 21.38 -115.43
C ALA A 95 -32.36 21.29 -114.26
N ASN A 96 -33.67 21.20 -114.53
CA ASN A 96 -34.69 21.02 -113.50
C ASN A 96 -34.48 19.70 -112.75
N ARG A 97 -34.22 18.59 -113.46
CA ARG A 97 -33.91 17.29 -112.84
C ARG A 97 -32.66 17.35 -111.96
N GLN A 98 -31.61 18.04 -112.41
CA GLN A 98 -30.39 18.23 -111.61
C GLN A 98 -30.65 19.06 -110.36
N VAL A 99 -31.44 20.14 -110.46
CA VAL A 99 -31.83 20.97 -109.32
C VAL A 99 -32.68 20.16 -108.33
N GLU A 100 -33.65 19.38 -108.82
CA GLU A 100 -34.46 18.51 -107.97
C GLU A 100 -33.60 17.45 -107.26
N SER A 101 -32.67 16.79 -107.97
CA SER A 101 -31.72 15.84 -107.36
C SER A 101 -30.87 16.51 -106.28
N ALA A 102 -30.28 17.67 -106.58
CA ALA A 102 -29.46 18.40 -105.63
C ALA A 102 -30.26 18.89 -104.41
N GLN A 103 -31.53 19.26 -104.58
CA GLN A 103 -32.42 19.61 -103.47
C GLN A 103 -32.75 18.41 -102.60
N GLN A 104 -33.01 17.24 -103.20
CA GLN A 104 -33.23 15.99 -102.46
C GLN A 104 -31.99 15.58 -101.67
N GLU A 105 -30.81 15.57 -102.30
CA GLU A 105 -29.53 15.28 -101.64
C GLU A 105 -29.25 16.26 -100.49
N ALA A 106 -29.49 17.56 -100.69
CA ALA A 106 -29.33 18.56 -99.65
C ALA A 106 -30.32 18.37 -98.48
N ALA A 107 -31.56 17.96 -98.76
CA ALA A 107 -32.55 17.66 -97.74
C ALA A 107 -32.16 16.41 -96.93
N GLU A 108 -31.69 15.35 -97.59
CA GLU A 108 -31.19 14.14 -96.95
C GLU A 108 -29.95 14.44 -96.08
N ALA A 109 -28.99 15.19 -96.59
CA ALA A 109 -27.80 15.60 -95.84
C ALA A 109 -28.16 16.43 -94.59
N ARG A 110 -29.15 17.33 -94.69
CA ARG A 110 -29.67 18.10 -93.54
C ARG A 110 -30.33 17.20 -92.51
N GLN A 111 -31.12 16.21 -92.94
CA GLN A 111 -31.75 15.26 -92.04
C GLN A 111 -30.71 14.38 -91.32
N GLN A 112 -29.68 13.95 -92.04
CA GLN A 112 -28.56 13.20 -91.46
C GLN A 112 -27.78 14.04 -90.44
N ALA A 113 -27.50 15.31 -90.75
CA ALA A 113 -26.85 16.24 -89.82
C ALA A 113 -27.68 16.46 -88.55
N ALA A 114 -28.98 16.73 -88.69
CA ALA A 114 -29.87 16.91 -87.55
C ALA A 114 -29.95 15.64 -86.67
N ASN A 115 -30.02 14.46 -87.28
CA ASN A 115 -29.99 13.18 -86.55
C ASN A 115 -28.65 12.95 -85.84
N ALA A 116 -27.54 13.35 -86.45
CA ALA A 116 -26.21 13.25 -85.84
C ALA A 116 -26.08 14.19 -84.63
N GLU A 117 -26.51 15.45 -84.77
CA GLU A 117 -26.53 16.43 -83.67
C GLU A 117 -27.38 15.95 -82.48
N GLN A 118 -28.56 15.37 -82.74
CA GLN A 118 -29.41 14.80 -81.68
C GLN A 118 -28.74 13.61 -80.97
N ARG A 119 -28.01 12.77 -81.71
CA ARG A 119 -27.26 11.65 -81.11
C ARG A 119 -26.10 12.15 -80.28
N GLU A 120 -25.35 13.13 -80.78
CA GLU A 120 -24.24 13.75 -80.05
C GLU A 120 -24.73 14.43 -78.77
N SER A 121 -25.85 15.15 -78.82
CA SER A 121 -26.43 15.78 -77.62
C SER A 121 -26.85 14.73 -76.59
N ALA A 122 -27.55 13.66 -77.01
CA ALA A 122 -27.98 12.59 -76.12
C ALA A 122 -26.79 11.85 -75.49
N LEU A 123 -25.73 11.60 -76.27
CA LEU A 123 -24.50 10.98 -75.77
C LEU A 123 -23.76 11.91 -74.79
N ALA A 124 -23.68 13.21 -75.08
CA ALA A 124 -23.05 14.19 -74.21
C ALA A 124 -23.79 14.31 -72.86
N GLU A 125 -25.13 14.30 -72.88
CA GLU A 125 -25.94 14.27 -71.65
C GLU A 125 -25.73 12.99 -70.85
N HIS A 126 -25.71 11.83 -71.52
CA HIS A 126 -25.44 10.55 -70.87
C HIS A 126 -24.05 10.52 -70.24
N LEU A 127 -23.02 11.00 -70.96
CA LEU A 127 -21.65 11.08 -70.42
C LEU A 127 -21.59 11.97 -69.19
N ARG A 128 -22.17 13.18 -69.24
CA ARG A 128 -22.25 14.08 -68.08
C ARG A 128 -22.96 13.43 -66.90
N HIS A 129 -24.04 12.69 -67.14
CA HIS A 129 -24.74 11.98 -66.08
C HIS A 129 -23.87 10.88 -65.45
N THR A 130 -23.16 10.11 -66.28
CA THR A 130 -22.25 9.07 -65.78
C THR A 130 -21.07 9.65 -65.01
N GLU A 131 -20.49 10.76 -65.46
CA GLU A 131 -19.41 11.48 -64.76
C GLU A 131 -19.88 11.97 -63.39
N GLN A 132 -21.05 12.61 -63.34
CA GLN A 132 -21.66 13.03 -62.06
C GLN A 132 -21.91 11.84 -61.12
N ARG A 133 -22.36 10.71 -61.65
CA ARG A 133 -22.59 9.50 -60.84
C ARG A 133 -21.27 8.91 -60.32
N LEU A 134 -20.23 8.88 -61.14
CA LEU A 134 -18.89 8.45 -60.72
C LEU A 134 -18.30 9.37 -59.65
N GLU A 135 -18.45 10.69 -59.79
CA GLU A 135 -18.03 11.64 -58.77
C GLU A 135 -18.77 11.44 -57.44
N GLN A 136 -20.08 11.20 -57.47
CA GLN A 136 -20.87 10.88 -56.28
C GLN A 136 -20.36 9.61 -55.60
N LEU A 137 -20.18 8.53 -56.38
CA LEU A 137 -19.67 7.25 -55.86
C LEU A 137 -18.26 7.39 -55.28
N HIS A 138 -17.39 8.19 -55.90
CA HIS A 138 -16.06 8.48 -55.35
C HIS A 138 -16.12 9.24 -54.03
N ARG A 139 -17.05 10.20 -53.88
CA ARG A 139 -17.26 10.91 -52.61
C ARG A 139 -17.77 9.96 -51.52
N GLU A 140 -18.79 9.15 -51.84
CA GLU A 140 -19.33 8.13 -50.93
C GLU A 140 -18.25 7.12 -50.49
N LEU A 141 -17.42 6.65 -51.44
CA LEU A 141 -16.30 5.75 -51.14
C LEU A 141 -15.28 6.41 -50.21
N ALA A 142 -14.91 7.67 -50.49
CA ALA A 142 -13.98 8.42 -49.65
C ALA A 142 -14.52 8.63 -48.23
N GLU A 143 -15.82 8.93 -48.08
CA GLU A 143 -16.48 9.04 -46.79
C GLU A 143 -16.49 7.71 -46.02
N CYS A 144 -16.83 6.60 -46.69
CA CYS A 144 -16.80 5.28 -46.10
C CYS A 144 -15.40 4.89 -45.62
N GLN A 145 -14.37 5.13 -46.45
CA GLN A 145 -12.97 4.88 -46.08
C GLN A 145 -12.52 5.76 -44.91
N ALA A 146 -12.95 7.03 -44.86
CA ALA A 146 -12.64 7.91 -43.74
C ALA A 146 -13.29 7.43 -42.44
N ARG A 147 -14.56 7.00 -42.50
CA ARG A 147 -15.28 6.40 -41.36
C ARG A 147 -14.63 5.11 -40.90
N GLU A 148 -14.24 4.23 -41.82
CA GLU A 148 -13.53 2.98 -41.49
C GLU A 148 -12.21 3.25 -40.76
N ARG A 149 -11.37 4.16 -41.30
CA ARG A 149 -10.12 4.56 -40.64
C ARG A 149 -10.36 5.15 -39.26
N HIS A 150 -11.40 5.97 -39.11
CA HIS A 150 -11.78 6.55 -37.82
C HIS A 150 -12.14 5.47 -36.80
N TRP A 151 -13.02 4.53 -37.17
CA TRP A 151 -13.40 3.43 -36.29
C TRP A 151 -12.24 2.48 -35.98
N GLN A 152 -11.37 2.22 -36.95
CA GLN A 152 -10.16 1.43 -36.74
C GLN A 152 -9.22 2.10 -35.72
N GLN A 153 -9.03 3.42 -35.82
CA GLN A 153 -8.24 4.18 -34.85
C GLN A 153 -8.87 4.15 -33.46
N GLN A 154 -10.19 4.33 -33.36
CA GLN A 154 -10.89 4.23 -32.07
C GLN A 154 -10.77 2.82 -31.46
N ALA A 155 -10.91 1.76 -32.27
CA ALA A 155 -10.75 0.39 -31.82
C ALA A 155 -9.31 0.10 -31.34
N GLN A 156 -8.30 0.63 -32.04
CA GLN A 156 -6.89 0.56 -31.62
C GLN A 156 -6.62 1.34 -30.33
N GLN A 157 -7.28 2.48 -30.11
CA GLN A 157 -7.15 3.22 -28.86
C GLN A 157 -7.85 2.49 -27.71
N ALA A 158 -9.06 1.98 -27.92
CA ALA A 158 -9.80 1.22 -26.93
C ALA A 158 -9.08 -0.07 -26.51
N THR A 159 -8.49 -0.79 -27.46
CA THR A 159 -7.66 -1.99 -27.17
C THR A 159 -6.43 -1.63 -26.36
N LYS A 160 -5.68 -0.57 -26.72
CA LYS A 160 -4.55 -0.08 -25.92
C LYS A 160 -4.95 0.30 -24.49
N HIS A 161 -6.06 1.02 -24.31
CA HIS A 161 -6.55 1.37 -22.98
C HIS A 161 -6.97 0.12 -22.18
N ALA A 162 -7.61 -0.86 -22.82
CA ALA A 162 -7.96 -2.12 -22.18
C ALA A 162 -6.71 -2.92 -21.74
N GLU A 163 -5.68 -2.98 -22.58
CA GLU A 163 -4.39 -3.61 -22.25
C GLU A 163 -3.70 -2.90 -21.07
N GLN A 164 -3.71 -1.57 -21.04
CA GLN A 164 -3.18 -0.78 -19.92
C GLN A 164 -3.95 -1.07 -18.63
N HIS A 165 -5.28 -1.05 -18.65
CA HIS A 165 -6.08 -1.37 -17.48
C HIS A 165 -5.89 -2.82 -16.99
N LEU A 166 -5.70 -3.78 -17.90
CA LEU A 166 -5.37 -5.15 -17.52
C LEU A 166 -4.00 -5.24 -16.86
N ALA A 167 -3.00 -4.52 -17.38
CA ALA A 167 -1.67 -4.46 -16.77
C ALA A 167 -1.72 -3.81 -15.37
N ASP A 168 -2.48 -2.72 -15.22
CA ASP A 168 -2.68 -2.03 -13.93
C ASP A 168 -3.38 -2.94 -12.92
N LEU A 169 -4.44 -3.66 -13.33
CA LEU A 169 -5.14 -4.63 -12.47
C LEU A 169 -4.23 -5.78 -12.05
N GLN A 170 -3.44 -6.32 -12.97
CA GLN A 170 -2.45 -7.36 -12.65
C GLN A 170 -1.37 -6.83 -11.71
N GLY A 171 -0.92 -5.58 -11.89
CA GLY A 171 0.01 -4.91 -10.98
C GLY A 171 -0.57 -4.74 -9.58
N ALA A 172 -1.81 -4.24 -9.49
CA ALA A 172 -2.52 -4.07 -8.22
C ALA A 172 -2.77 -5.41 -7.52
N GLN A 173 -3.12 -6.47 -8.26
CA GLN A 173 -3.32 -7.80 -7.71
C GLN A 173 -2.02 -8.37 -7.14
N ARG A 174 -0.89 -8.23 -7.85
CA ARG A 174 0.43 -8.65 -7.32
C ARG A 174 0.84 -7.86 -6.08
N ALA A 175 0.55 -6.56 -6.05
CA ALA A 175 0.83 -5.73 -4.88
C ALA A 175 -0.03 -6.14 -3.68
N LEU A 176 -1.30 -6.49 -3.90
CA LEU A 176 -2.19 -6.98 -2.85
C LEU A 176 -1.71 -8.33 -2.31
N THR A 177 -1.37 -9.30 -3.17
CA THR A 177 -0.87 -10.61 -2.72
C THR A 177 0.44 -10.47 -1.95
N ALA A 178 1.37 -9.61 -2.42
CA ALA A 178 2.61 -9.35 -1.70
C ALA A 178 2.35 -8.70 -0.33
N ALA A 179 1.41 -7.74 -0.25
CA ALA A 179 1.04 -7.12 1.01
C ALA A 179 0.35 -8.11 1.97
N GLU A 180 -0.45 -9.05 1.46
CA GLU A 180 -1.06 -10.13 2.24
C GLU A 180 0.02 -11.07 2.79
N GLU A 181 0.98 -11.48 1.97
CA GLU A 181 2.13 -12.31 2.39
C GLU A 181 3.00 -11.59 3.44
N ASP A 182 3.30 -10.30 3.23
CA ASP A 182 4.04 -9.51 4.21
C ASP A 182 3.27 -9.39 5.53
N PHE A 183 1.94 -9.21 5.46
CA PHE A 183 1.10 -9.10 6.65
C PHE A 183 1.03 -10.43 7.42
N THR A 184 0.89 -11.57 6.74
CA THR A 184 0.90 -12.88 7.41
C THR A 184 2.25 -13.17 8.04
N MET A 185 3.36 -12.90 7.34
CA MET A 185 4.71 -13.03 7.91
C MET A 185 4.91 -12.15 9.15
N GLN A 186 4.45 -10.91 9.13
CA GLN A 186 4.52 -10.03 10.30
C GLN A 186 3.67 -10.53 11.47
N LEU A 187 2.52 -11.12 11.20
CA LEU A 187 1.62 -11.66 12.21
C LEU A 187 2.23 -12.91 12.85
N GLU A 188 2.77 -13.83 12.06
CA GLU A 188 3.51 -15.01 12.53
C GLU A 188 4.75 -14.62 13.34
N ALA A 189 5.55 -13.66 12.86
CA ALA A 189 6.72 -13.18 13.60
C ALA A 189 6.34 -12.56 14.95
N LYS A 190 5.22 -11.81 15.00
CA LYS A 190 4.69 -11.31 16.27
C LYS A 190 4.23 -12.45 17.18
N GLN A 191 3.51 -13.44 16.66
CA GLN A 191 3.05 -14.60 17.43
C GLN A 191 4.23 -15.36 18.04
N GLN A 192 5.25 -15.67 17.24
CA GLN A 192 6.47 -16.34 17.73
C GLN A 192 7.16 -15.52 18.82
N ALA A 193 7.31 -14.21 18.63
CA ALA A 193 7.91 -13.35 19.65
C ALA A 193 7.08 -13.29 20.95
N TRP A 194 5.75 -13.41 20.87
CA TRP A 194 4.88 -13.51 22.05
C TRP A 194 5.02 -14.87 22.74
N GLU A 195 5.05 -15.97 21.99
CA GLU A 195 5.25 -17.32 22.51
C GLU A 195 6.61 -17.46 23.21
N GLU A 196 7.67 -16.93 22.60
CA GLU A 196 9.01 -16.91 23.21
C GLU A 196 9.03 -16.13 24.53
N ARG A 197 8.36 -14.97 24.59
CA ARG A 197 8.24 -14.19 25.82
C ARG A 197 7.46 -14.93 26.88
N LEU A 198 6.36 -15.58 26.51
CA LEU A 198 5.56 -16.38 27.43
C LEU A 198 6.38 -17.53 28.01
N ALA A 199 7.08 -18.29 27.16
CA ALA A 199 7.94 -19.38 27.59
C ALA A 199 9.08 -18.90 28.51
N GLN A 200 9.66 -17.73 28.23
CA GLN A 200 10.67 -17.13 29.12
C GLN A 200 10.10 -16.75 30.49
N GLU A 201 8.89 -16.18 30.54
CA GLU A 201 8.24 -15.84 31.80
C GLU A 201 7.80 -17.09 32.58
N GLU A 202 7.29 -18.12 31.90
CA GLU A 202 7.01 -19.44 32.50
C GLU A 202 8.28 -20.05 33.11
N GLN A 203 9.40 -20.06 32.37
CA GLN A 203 10.68 -20.57 32.88
C GLN A 203 11.19 -19.74 34.08
N ARG A 204 11.01 -18.41 34.06
CA ARG A 204 11.36 -17.55 35.20
C ARG A 204 10.51 -17.87 36.42
N ASN A 205 9.21 -18.08 36.24
CA ASN A 205 8.29 -18.44 37.30
C ASN A 205 8.62 -19.82 37.87
N GLU A 206 8.80 -20.84 37.03
CA GLU A 206 9.23 -22.18 37.47
C GLU A 206 10.55 -22.13 38.24
N ALA A 207 11.53 -21.36 37.75
CA ALA A 207 12.80 -21.18 38.45
C ALA A 207 12.65 -20.44 39.79
N ALA A 208 11.75 -19.45 39.87
CA ALA A 208 11.45 -18.76 41.11
C ALA A 208 10.74 -19.67 42.12
N GLU A 209 9.74 -20.44 41.67
CA GLU A 209 9.03 -21.44 42.47
C GLU A 209 10.00 -22.52 42.98
N ALA A 210 10.88 -23.05 42.12
CA ALA A 210 11.89 -24.01 42.52
C ALA A 210 12.86 -23.45 43.58
N ARG A 211 13.27 -22.18 43.46
CA ARG A 211 14.09 -21.50 44.48
C ARG A 211 13.34 -21.33 45.81
N LEU A 212 12.05 -20.96 45.76
CA LEU A 212 11.22 -20.84 46.96
C LEU A 212 11.00 -22.20 47.64
N MET A 213 10.77 -23.25 46.86
CA MET A 213 10.67 -24.62 47.36
C MET A 213 11.98 -25.07 48.00
N ALA A 214 13.12 -24.82 47.35
CA ALA A 214 14.43 -25.11 47.93
C ALA A 214 14.65 -24.35 49.25
N LEU A 215 14.27 -23.06 49.32
CA LEU A 215 14.35 -22.26 50.55
C LEU A 215 13.43 -22.81 51.66
N LEU A 216 12.22 -23.25 51.31
CA LEU A 216 11.30 -23.89 52.25
C LEU A 216 11.86 -25.20 52.79
N ASP A 217 12.48 -26.01 51.93
CA ASP A 217 13.11 -27.27 52.34
C ASP A 217 14.34 -27.02 53.21
N THR A 218 15.17 -26.01 52.91
CA THR A 218 16.27 -25.61 53.80
C THR A 218 15.75 -25.13 55.14
N LEU A 219 14.70 -24.30 55.17
CA LEU A 219 14.08 -23.83 56.42
C LEU A 219 13.46 -24.98 57.23
N ARG A 220 12.83 -25.96 56.57
CA ARG A 220 12.31 -27.17 57.21
C ARG A 220 13.44 -28.01 57.80
N GLN A 221 14.54 -28.15 57.07
CA GLN A 221 15.72 -28.89 57.55
C GLN A 221 16.41 -28.17 58.71
N GLU A 222 16.55 -26.85 58.64
CA GLU A 222 17.06 -26.01 59.73
C GLU A 222 16.18 -26.16 60.98
N ARG A 223 14.85 -25.99 60.85
CA ARG A 223 13.92 -26.20 61.98
C ARG A 223 14.01 -27.61 62.56
N ALA A 224 14.04 -28.65 61.72
CA ALA A 224 14.15 -30.03 62.20
C ALA A 224 15.50 -30.28 62.91
N ASN A 225 16.58 -29.65 62.46
CA ASN A 225 17.89 -29.72 63.11
C ASN A 225 17.89 -28.96 64.44
N GLU A 226 17.28 -27.77 64.50
CA GLU A 226 17.09 -27.00 65.72
C GLU A 226 16.25 -27.76 66.75
N GLU A 227 15.12 -28.33 66.34
CA GLU A 227 14.27 -29.17 67.19
C GLU A 227 15.04 -30.37 67.75
N LYS A 228 15.80 -31.09 66.91
CA LYS A 228 16.67 -32.18 67.37
C LYS A 228 17.75 -31.70 68.34
N ALA A 229 18.34 -30.53 68.10
CA ALA A 229 19.35 -29.95 68.99
C ALA A 229 18.76 -29.55 70.35
N LEU A 230 17.56 -28.95 70.35
CA LEU A 230 16.81 -28.61 71.57
C LEU A 230 16.39 -29.87 72.33
N GLN A 231 15.88 -30.90 71.65
CA GLN A 231 15.56 -32.19 72.26
C GLN A 231 16.79 -32.83 72.92
N LYS A 232 17.94 -32.84 72.25
CA LYS A 232 19.20 -33.33 72.85
C LYS A 232 19.61 -32.52 74.08
N ARG A 233 19.47 -31.19 74.05
CA ARG A 233 19.76 -30.33 75.21
C ARG A 233 18.79 -30.62 76.36
N LEU A 234 17.50 -30.77 76.09
CA LEU A 234 16.50 -31.15 77.09
C LEU A 234 16.84 -32.50 77.73
N GLN A 235 17.14 -33.53 76.94
CA GLN A 235 17.59 -34.82 77.46
C GLN A 235 18.86 -34.73 78.30
N GLN A 236 19.82 -33.86 77.92
CA GLN A 236 21.01 -33.61 78.72
C GLN A 236 20.66 -32.92 80.05
N TRP A 237 19.74 -31.96 80.06
CA TRP A 237 19.25 -31.30 81.27
C TRP A 237 18.45 -32.24 82.16
N GLU A 238 17.58 -33.09 81.59
CA GLU A 238 16.84 -34.13 82.31
C GLU A 238 17.82 -35.10 83.00
N LYS A 239 18.80 -35.64 82.26
CA LYS A 239 19.84 -36.51 82.84
C LYS A 239 20.62 -35.81 83.95
N ARG A 240 20.99 -34.54 83.77
CA ARG A 240 21.67 -33.75 84.80
C ARG A 240 20.77 -33.57 86.04
N SER A 241 19.49 -33.26 85.84
CA SER A 241 18.51 -33.15 86.92
C SER A 241 18.38 -34.47 87.66
N GLU A 242 18.24 -35.60 86.95
CA GLU A 242 18.19 -36.94 87.54
C GLU A 242 19.46 -37.26 88.34
N THR A 243 20.65 -36.95 87.81
CA THR A 243 21.90 -37.16 88.55
C THR A 243 21.98 -36.29 89.81
N LEU A 244 21.57 -35.02 89.73
CA LEU A 244 21.54 -34.12 90.88
C LEU A 244 20.48 -34.56 91.90
N GLU A 245 19.34 -35.07 91.46
CA GLU A 245 18.32 -35.66 92.33
C GLU A 245 18.83 -36.93 93.02
N GLN A 246 19.56 -37.79 92.31
CA GLN A 246 20.21 -38.96 92.92
C GLN A 246 21.30 -38.54 93.91
N GLU A 247 22.11 -37.55 93.59
CA GLU A 247 23.09 -36.98 94.52
C GLU A 247 22.41 -36.39 95.76
N LEU A 248 21.32 -35.62 95.60
CA LEU A 248 20.52 -35.09 96.70
C LEU A 248 19.90 -36.20 97.55
N ARG A 249 19.36 -37.28 96.94
CA ARG A 249 18.85 -38.45 97.66
C ARG A 249 19.97 -39.14 98.44
N ASN A 250 21.11 -39.39 97.82
CA ASN A 250 22.28 -39.97 98.48
C ASN A 250 22.75 -39.08 99.64
N LYS A 251 22.80 -37.76 99.45
CA LYS A 251 23.14 -36.80 100.52
C LYS A 251 22.09 -36.84 101.64
N ASN A 252 20.80 -36.82 101.33
CA ASN A 252 19.73 -36.94 102.32
C ASN A 252 19.80 -38.27 103.08
N ASP A 253 20.08 -39.39 102.42
CA ASP A 253 20.28 -40.69 103.04
C ASP A 253 21.50 -40.69 103.96
N THR A 254 22.62 -40.07 103.53
CA THR A 254 23.79 -39.92 104.40
C THR A 254 23.49 -39.03 105.61
N VAL A 255 22.75 -37.94 105.43
CA VAL A 255 22.31 -37.07 106.54
C VAL A 255 21.40 -37.84 107.48
N SER A 256 20.45 -38.62 106.97
CA SER A 256 19.56 -39.47 107.78
C SER A 256 20.35 -40.52 108.57
N ARG A 257 21.33 -41.19 107.95
CA ARG A 257 22.24 -42.10 108.66
C ARG A 257 23.04 -41.39 109.75
N LEU A 258 23.62 -40.23 109.44
CA LEU A 258 24.35 -39.42 110.41
C LEU A 258 23.44 -38.92 111.54
N GLN A 259 22.16 -38.62 111.27
CA GLN A 259 21.16 -38.26 112.29
C GLN A 259 20.83 -39.45 113.19
N ILE A 260 20.63 -40.65 112.61
CA ILE A 260 20.41 -41.88 113.37
C ILE A 260 21.64 -42.20 114.22
N ASP A 261 22.84 -42.08 113.67
CA ASP A 261 24.09 -42.35 114.38
C ASP A 261 24.37 -41.30 115.45
N ASN A 262 24.08 -40.00 115.20
CA ASN A 262 24.08 -38.99 116.25
C ASN A 262 23.06 -39.31 117.34
N GLY A 263 21.84 -39.72 116.99
CA GLY A 263 20.83 -40.13 117.97
C GLY A 263 21.29 -41.33 118.81
N LYS A 264 21.98 -42.31 118.21
CA LYS A 264 22.61 -43.42 118.96
C LYS A 264 23.71 -42.92 119.89
N LEU A 265 24.58 -42.02 119.42
CA LEU A 265 25.64 -41.41 120.23
C LEU A 265 25.07 -40.57 121.38
N GLU A 266 23.98 -39.83 121.14
CA GLU A 266 23.24 -39.10 122.16
C GLU A 266 22.61 -40.04 123.19
N GLN A 267 22.01 -41.16 122.77
CA GLN A 267 21.52 -42.20 123.68
C GLN A 267 22.66 -42.84 124.49
N GLN A 268 23.82 -43.09 123.87
CA GLN A 268 25.01 -43.57 124.57
C GLN A 268 25.54 -42.54 125.57
N LEU A 269 25.51 -41.25 125.22
CA LEU A 269 25.86 -40.16 126.14
C LEU A 269 24.87 -40.07 127.29
N GLN A 270 23.57 -40.12 127.06
CA GLN A 270 22.54 -40.13 128.11
C GLN A 270 22.66 -41.35 129.02
N THR A 271 22.88 -42.55 128.48
CA THR A 271 23.09 -43.75 129.30
C THR A 271 24.38 -43.65 130.10
N ASN A 272 25.47 -43.15 129.53
CA ASN A 272 26.71 -42.90 130.28
C ASN A 272 26.55 -41.79 131.33
N GLN A 273 25.77 -40.74 131.06
CA GLN A 273 25.42 -39.70 132.03
C GLN A 273 24.57 -40.28 133.16
N GLY A 274 23.58 -41.11 132.85
CA GLY A 274 22.79 -41.85 133.85
C GLY A 274 23.65 -42.83 134.67
N HIS A 275 24.60 -43.52 134.04
CA HIS A 275 25.61 -44.31 134.76
C HIS A 275 26.49 -43.44 135.67
N GLN A 276 26.87 -42.24 135.24
CA GLN A 276 27.60 -41.30 136.09
C GLN A 276 26.74 -40.77 137.25
N GLU A 277 25.46 -40.46 137.03
CA GLU A 277 24.55 -40.00 138.08
C GLU A 277 24.28 -41.10 139.11
N THR A 278 24.06 -42.34 138.67
CA THR A 278 23.91 -43.49 139.57
C THR A 278 25.19 -43.79 140.33
N LEU A 279 26.36 -43.72 139.69
CA LEU A 279 27.66 -43.84 140.37
C LEU A 279 27.86 -42.71 141.39
N LYS A 280 27.50 -41.46 141.06
CA LYS A 280 27.54 -40.32 141.99
C LYS A 280 26.59 -40.52 143.17
N ALA A 281 25.35 -40.98 142.94
CA ALA A 281 24.40 -41.30 144.00
C ALA A 281 24.89 -42.46 144.89
N ALA A 282 25.52 -43.49 144.31
CA ALA A 282 26.16 -44.57 145.05
C ALA A 282 27.34 -44.06 145.91
N LEU A 283 28.11 -43.09 145.40
CA LEU A 283 29.20 -42.44 146.14
C LEU A 283 28.67 -41.55 147.28
N GLU A 284 27.60 -40.79 147.05
CA GLU A 284 26.93 -39.99 148.08
C GLU A 284 26.30 -40.84 149.18
N THR A 285 25.69 -41.98 148.83
CA THR A 285 25.14 -42.93 149.82
C THR A 285 26.25 -43.63 150.60
N ALA A 286 27.35 -44.01 149.95
CA ALA A 286 28.53 -44.52 150.64
C ALA A 286 29.13 -43.47 151.60
N GLN A 287 29.18 -42.19 151.19
CA GLN A 287 29.61 -41.08 152.05
C GLN A 287 28.66 -40.85 153.23
N ARG A 288 27.34 -40.88 153.02
CA ARG A 288 26.34 -40.78 154.10
C ARG A 288 26.46 -41.93 155.10
N ASN A 289 26.71 -43.15 154.63
CA ASN A 289 26.95 -44.30 155.51
C ASN A 289 28.25 -44.14 156.32
N LEU A 290 29.28 -43.57 155.72
CA LEU A 290 30.56 -43.29 156.38
C LEU A 290 30.42 -42.19 157.45
N ASP A 291 29.66 -41.14 157.15
CA ASP A 291 29.35 -40.06 158.11
C ASP A 291 28.42 -40.53 159.24
N GLN A 292 27.48 -41.44 158.95
CA GLN A 292 26.67 -42.08 159.99
C GLN A 292 27.51 -43.00 160.89
N ALA A 293 28.46 -43.76 160.33
CA ALA A 293 29.39 -44.58 161.11
C ALA A 293 30.32 -43.72 161.99
N ARG A 294 30.77 -42.57 161.49
CA ARG A 294 31.56 -41.59 162.26
C ARG A 294 30.77 -40.99 163.42
N ARG A 295 29.52 -40.59 163.19
CA ARG A 295 28.63 -40.07 164.25
C ARG A 295 28.27 -41.12 165.30
N ALA A 296 28.11 -42.39 164.90
CA ALA A 296 27.90 -43.47 165.85
C ALA A 296 29.13 -43.69 166.77
N LEU A 297 30.34 -43.55 166.22
CA LEU A 297 31.59 -43.63 166.98
C LEU A 297 31.76 -42.45 167.95
N GLU A 298 31.39 -41.23 167.54
CA GLU A 298 31.40 -40.04 168.41
C GLU A 298 30.41 -40.16 169.58
N VAL A 299 29.22 -40.74 169.35
CA VAL A 299 28.22 -40.99 170.41
C VAL A 299 28.72 -42.07 171.38
N GLU A 300 29.40 -43.10 170.90
CA GLU A 300 29.97 -44.15 171.76
C GLU A 300 31.15 -43.62 172.60
N GLN A 301 31.98 -42.73 172.03
CA GLN A 301 33.05 -42.04 172.76
C GLN A 301 32.50 -41.09 173.83
N GLN A 302 31.46 -40.31 173.52
CA GLN A 302 30.81 -39.42 174.50
C GLN A 302 30.13 -40.19 175.63
N GLN A 303 29.58 -41.38 175.36
CA GLN A 303 29.03 -42.27 176.39
C GLN A 303 30.11 -42.91 177.27
N SER A 304 31.33 -43.11 176.78
CA SER A 304 32.45 -43.61 177.60
C SER A 304 32.95 -42.54 178.58
N ILE A 305 33.06 -41.29 178.13
CA ILE A 305 33.48 -40.14 178.97
C ILE A 305 32.42 -39.86 180.06
N ALA A 306 31.13 -39.93 179.71
CA ALA A 306 30.04 -39.78 180.69
C ALA A 306 29.99 -40.93 181.73
N ARG A 307 30.45 -42.14 181.38
CA ARG A 307 30.58 -43.27 182.33
C ARG A 307 31.76 -43.10 183.28
N GLU A 308 32.88 -42.54 182.81
CA GLU A 308 34.04 -42.22 183.66
C GLU A 308 33.74 -41.05 184.62
N GLU A 309 33.02 -40.01 184.17
CA GLU A 309 32.58 -38.90 185.02
C GLU A 309 31.55 -39.32 186.09
N TRP A 310 30.64 -40.26 185.76
CA TRP A 310 29.71 -40.83 186.73
C TRP A 310 30.41 -41.71 187.78
N GLN A 311 31.50 -42.40 187.42
CA GLN A 311 32.32 -43.16 188.38
C GLN A 311 33.15 -42.24 189.30
N GLN A 312 33.59 -41.06 188.84
CA GLN A 312 34.28 -40.08 189.68
C GLN A 312 33.35 -39.35 190.68
N GLN A 313 32.09 -39.08 190.30
CA GLN A 313 31.11 -38.45 191.20
C GLN A 313 30.63 -39.38 192.33
N LEU A 314 30.68 -40.71 192.13
CA LEU A 314 30.37 -41.72 193.16
C LEU A 314 31.47 -41.87 194.20
N TRP A 315 32.74 -41.61 193.84
CA TRP A 315 33.88 -41.66 194.76
C TRP A 315 33.97 -40.41 195.65
N GLN A 316 33.72 -39.22 195.08
CA GLN A 316 33.67 -37.95 195.85
C GLN A 316 32.50 -37.90 196.85
N ARG A 317 31.42 -38.68 196.62
CA ARG A 317 30.26 -38.77 197.50
C ARG A 317 30.45 -39.78 198.65
N MET A 318 31.46 -40.66 198.58
CA MET A 318 31.88 -41.54 199.69
C MET A 318 32.98 -40.90 200.56
N GLU A 319 33.88 -40.08 200.02
CA GLU A 319 34.88 -39.33 200.81
C GLU A 319 34.27 -38.19 201.65
N ALA A 320 33.22 -37.52 201.14
CA ALA A 320 32.48 -36.48 201.88
C ALA A 320 31.68 -37.01 203.09
N MET A 321 31.47 -38.34 203.19
CA MET A 321 30.76 -38.98 204.30
C MET A 321 31.70 -39.45 205.44
N GLN A 322 33.03 -39.46 205.22
CA GLN A 322 34.04 -39.86 206.21
C GLN A 322 34.82 -38.69 206.85
N ALA A 323 34.67 -37.45 206.34
CA ALA A 323 35.42 -36.27 206.82
C ALA A 323 34.65 -35.34 207.80
N GLN A 324 33.43 -35.69 208.22
CA GLN A 324 32.65 -34.91 209.22
C GLN A 324 32.50 -35.62 210.59
N LEU A 325 33.39 -36.57 210.93
CA LEU A 325 33.38 -37.30 212.20
C LEU A 325 34.72 -37.26 212.99
N ALA A 326 35.46 -36.14 212.97
CA ALA A 326 36.68 -36.00 213.80
C ALA A 326 37.04 -34.56 214.26
N SER A 327 36.08 -33.81 214.82
CA SER A 327 36.40 -32.76 215.80
C SER A 327 35.27 -32.65 216.83
N LEU A 328 35.52 -33.18 218.02
CA LEU A 328 34.76 -32.96 219.26
C LEU A 328 35.20 -31.59 219.86
N PRO A 329 34.52 -30.98 220.85
CA PRO A 329 34.10 -31.76 222.01
C PRO A 329 32.92 -31.24 222.83
N GLU A 330 32.57 -32.02 223.87
CA GLU A 330 31.54 -31.71 224.88
C GLU A 330 30.09 -31.91 224.38
N VAL A 331 29.44 -33.01 224.76
CA VAL A 331 29.02 -33.45 226.12
C VAL A 331 27.79 -32.68 226.58
N MET A 332 26.68 -33.41 226.59
CA MET A 332 25.85 -33.77 227.76
C MET A 332 24.87 -34.83 227.20
N ALA A 333 24.80 -36.05 227.72
CA ALA A 333 24.15 -36.42 228.97
C ALA A 333 22.62 -36.15 228.94
N PRO A 334 21.82 -36.88 229.74
CA PRO A 334 21.42 -38.27 229.57
C PRO A 334 19.87 -38.38 229.56
N LYS A 335 19.31 -39.61 229.45
CA LYS A 335 17.94 -40.09 229.84
C LYS A 335 17.52 -41.20 228.86
N SER A 336 17.03 -42.37 229.29
CA SER A 336 15.70 -42.60 229.87
C SER A 336 14.60 -42.08 228.91
N GLN A 337 13.48 -42.73 228.66
CA GLN A 337 12.68 -43.72 229.37
C GLN A 337 11.64 -44.20 228.33
N GLU A 338 10.76 -45.13 228.71
CA GLU A 338 9.36 -45.28 228.24
C GLU A 338 8.86 -44.41 227.07
#